data_AF-A0A2G6EX63-F1
#
_entry.id   AF-A0A2G6EX63-F1
#
_cell.length_a   1.000
_cell.length_b   1.000
_cell.length_c   1.000
_cell.angle_alpha   90.00
_cell.angle_beta   90.00
_cell.angle_gamma   90.00
#
_symmetry.space_group_name_H-M   'P 1'
#
loop_
_entity.id
_entity.type
_entity.pdbx_description
1 polymer ?
#
loop_
_entity_poly.entity_id
_entity_poly.type
_entity_poly.pdbx_seq_one_letter_code
_entity_poly.pdbx_strand_id
1 'polypeptide(L)'
;MKSFLDSVHGFLLLVVICYGFYLGFGDADYAWWEIVLICFILMIIISLPFAFLEKAFGLDNDNSKNATPYSDEEIESLLDDETFDYPYDDDPNGLWSDEHRRDFYEDLDESDLIVGNRYKLLYTDYYGNTTKRNIVLKSASHNKRGDLVLRAWCELRGDMRSFKVRNIEEMIDLETGELVV
;
A
#
# COMPACT_ATOMS: atom_id res chain seq x y z
N MET A 1 -0.31 -8.33 13.25
CA MET A 1 -0.26 -9.01 14.57
C MET A 1 -1.64 -9.32 15.16
N LYS A 2 -2.64 -8.41 15.13
CA LYS A 2 -4.01 -8.72 15.60
C LYS A 2 -4.70 -9.90 14.88
N SER A 3 -4.51 -10.01 13.56
CA SER A 3 -5.07 -11.10 12.74
C SER A 3 -4.56 -12.49 13.11
N PHE A 4 -3.36 -12.59 13.70
CA PHE A 4 -2.78 -13.87 14.10
C PHE A 4 -3.41 -14.40 15.39
N LEU A 5 -3.67 -13.52 16.36
CA LEU A 5 -4.34 -13.92 17.61
C LEU A 5 -5.78 -14.39 17.36
N ASP A 6 -6.51 -13.78 16.44
CA ASP A 6 -7.88 -14.20 16.10
C ASP A 6 -7.93 -15.59 15.45
N SER A 7 -6.88 -15.94 14.69
CA SER A 7 -6.73 -17.27 14.08
C SER A 7 -6.46 -18.37 15.12
N VAL A 8 -5.64 -18.09 16.14
CA VAL A 8 -5.30 -19.05 17.20
C VAL A 8 -6.51 -19.39 18.09
N HIS A 9 -7.39 -18.40 18.35
CA HIS A 9 -8.60 -18.64 19.14
C HIS A 9 -9.62 -19.54 18.42
N GLY A 10 -9.76 -19.38 17.09
CA GLY A 10 -10.59 -20.27 16.27
C GLY A 10 -10.10 -21.72 16.30
N PHE A 11 -8.78 -21.92 16.31
CA PHE A 11 -8.17 -23.25 16.35
C PHE A 11 -8.42 -23.98 17.68
N LEU A 12 -8.24 -23.29 18.80
CA LEU A 12 -8.48 -23.84 20.15
C LEU A 12 -9.93 -24.29 20.34
N LEU A 13 -10.89 -23.51 19.82
CA LEU A 13 -12.31 -23.87 19.86
C LEU A 13 -12.59 -25.17 19.10
N LEU A 14 -11.98 -25.34 17.93
CA LEU A 14 -12.19 -26.51 17.07
C LEU A 14 -11.61 -27.78 17.72
N VAL A 15 -10.43 -27.68 18.36
CA VAL A 15 -9.84 -28.78 19.13
C VAL A 15 -10.72 -29.19 20.31
N VAL A 16 -11.29 -28.23 21.04
CA VAL A 16 -12.20 -28.51 22.17
C VAL A 16 -13.48 -29.18 21.70
N ILE A 17 -14.04 -28.76 20.56
CA ILE A 17 -15.22 -29.41 19.96
C ILE A 17 -14.89 -30.85 19.58
N CYS A 18 -13.79 -31.09 18.86
CA CYS A 18 -13.37 -32.44 18.48
C CYS A 18 -13.11 -33.34 19.70
N TYR A 19 -12.51 -32.81 20.76
CA TYR A 19 -12.25 -33.54 22.00
C TYR A 19 -13.55 -33.87 22.77
N GLY A 20 -14.54 -32.97 22.76
CA GLY A 20 -15.86 -33.22 23.31
C GLY A 20 -16.60 -34.36 22.60
N PHE A 21 -16.50 -34.41 21.27
CA PHE A 21 -17.05 -35.52 20.48
C PHE A 21 -16.33 -36.85 20.74
N TYR A 22 -15.01 -36.82 20.95
CA TYR A 22 -14.21 -38.01 21.28
C TYR A 22 -14.64 -38.67 22.61
N LEU A 23 -14.95 -37.86 23.63
CA LEU A 23 -15.41 -38.39 24.93
C LEU A 23 -16.87 -38.85 24.94
N GLY A 24 -17.70 -38.38 24.00
CA GLY A 24 -19.12 -38.70 23.92
C GLY A 24 -19.46 -40.05 23.27
N PHE A 25 -18.52 -40.64 22.52
CA PHE A 25 -18.72 -41.91 21.81
C PHE A 25 -17.85 -43.01 22.43
N GLY A 26 -18.28 -43.50 23.59
CA GLY A 26 -17.78 -44.74 24.16
C GLY A 26 -18.08 -45.91 23.20
N ASP A 27 -17.04 -46.62 22.81
CA ASP A 27 -17.07 -47.89 22.07
C ASP A 27 -17.45 -47.82 20.57
N ALA A 28 -17.28 -46.68 19.90
CA ALA A 28 -17.35 -46.64 18.45
C ALA A 28 -16.01 -47.04 17.81
N ASP A 29 -16.06 -48.14 17.06
CA ASP A 29 -14.98 -48.83 16.37
C ASP A 29 -13.95 -47.94 15.65
N TYR A 30 -12.77 -48.53 15.41
CA TYR A 30 -11.55 -48.05 14.76
C TYR A 30 -11.69 -47.15 13.50
N ALA A 31 -12.87 -46.77 13.03
CA ALA A 31 -13.04 -45.84 11.90
C ALA A 31 -12.83 -44.35 12.29
N TRP A 32 -12.98 -43.97 13.56
CA TRP A 32 -12.94 -42.56 13.95
C TRP A 32 -11.55 -41.91 13.92
N TRP A 33 -10.50 -42.67 14.25
CA TRP A 33 -9.14 -42.14 14.23
C TRP A 33 -8.67 -41.86 12.79
N GLU A 34 -9.16 -42.61 11.80
CA GLU A 34 -8.88 -42.36 10.37
C GLU A 34 -9.48 -41.02 9.92
N ILE A 35 -10.71 -40.71 10.35
CA ILE A 35 -11.36 -39.43 10.04
C ILE A 35 -10.60 -38.26 10.67
N VAL A 36 -10.17 -38.39 11.93
CA VAL A 36 -9.38 -37.36 12.62
C VAL A 36 -8.03 -37.16 11.93
N LEU A 37 -7.37 -38.24 11.52
CA LEU A 37 -6.09 -38.18 10.81
C LEU A 37 -6.24 -37.49 9.44
N ILE A 38 -7.28 -37.82 8.67
CA ILE A 38 -7.57 -37.18 7.39
C ILE A 38 -7.82 -35.68 7.58
N CYS A 39 -8.60 -35.28 8.57
CA CYS A 39 -8.85 -33.86 8.86
C CYS A 39 -7.56 -33.11 9.22
N PHE A 40 -6.68 -33.74 10.01
CA PHE A 40 -5.40 -33.16 10.40
C PHE A 40 -4.45 -32.99 9.20
N ILE A 41 -4.36 -33.99 8.33
CA ILE A 41 -3.56 -33.92 7.09
C ILE A 41 -4.09 -32.83 6.15
N LEU A 42 -5.40 -32.73 5.97
CA LEU A 42 -6.01 -31.67 5.15
C LEU A 42 -5.71 -30.27 5.71
N MET A 43 -5.72 -30.09 7.02
CA MET A 43 -5.35 -28.81 7.63
C MET A 43 -3.89 -28.44 7.39
N ILE A 44 -2.96 -29.40 7.42
CA ILE A 44 -1.56 -29.18 7.06
C ILE A 44 -1.45 -28.79 5.58
N ILE A 45 -2.11 -29.52 4.68
CA ILE A 45 -2.08 -29.26 3.24
C ILE A 45 -2.66 -27.87 2.91
N ILE A 46 -3.68 -27.40 3.63
CA ILE A 46 -4.29 -26.07 3.42
C ILE A 46 -3.42 -24.96 4.04
N SER A 47 -2.69 -25.24 5.12
CA SER A 47 -1.85 -24.25 5.80
C SER A 47 -0.48 -24.05 5.13
N LEU A 48 0.08 -25.10 4.52
CA LEU A 48 1.35 -25.05 3.79
C LEU A 48 1.39 -24.04 2.63
N PRO A 49 0.37 -23.90 1.76
CA PRO A 49 0.39 -22.93 0.69
C PRO A 49 0.33 -21.51 1.20
N PHE A 50 -0.23 -21.23 2.38
CA PHE A 50 -0.31 -19.85 2.87
C PHE A 50 1.06 -19.29 3.27
N ALA A 51 1.90 -20.11 3.93
CA ALA A 51 3.27 -19.73 4.27
C ALA A 51 4.22 -19.72 3.05
N PHE A 52 3.92 -20.54 2.03
CA PHE A 52 4.72 -20.57 0.79
C PHE A 52 4.29 -19.50 -0.22
N LEU A 53 3.00 -19.12 -0.27
CA LEU A 53 2.51 -18.04 -1.13
C LEU A 53 3.03 -16.67 -0.66
N GLU A 54 3.17 -16.41 0.64
CA GLU A 54 3.80 -15.15 1.10
C GLU A 54 5.25 -15.01 0.62
N LYS A 55 5.95 -16.14 0.38
CA LYS A 55 7.33 -16.15 -0.12
C LYS A 55 7.42 -16.23 -1.64
N ALA A 56 6.48 -16.90 -2.30
CA ALA A 56 6.43 -17.05 -3.76
C ALA A 56 5.77 -15.84 -4.47
N PHE A 57 4.86 -15.14 -3.79
CA PHE A 57 4.38 -13.81 -4.16
C PHE A 57 5.06 -12.70 -3.36
N GLY A 58 6.13 -13.04 -2.64
CA GLY A 58 7.14 -12.08 -2.25
C GLY A 58 7.62 -11.41 -3.53
N LEU A 59 7.07 -10.22 -3.80
CA LEU A 59 7.62 -9.23 -4.70
C LEU A 59 8.96 -8.76 -4.10
N ASP A 60 9.92 -9.67 -3.98
CA ASP A 60 11.35 -9.34 -4.02
C ASP A 60 11.60 -8.90 -5.45
N ASN A 61 11.15 -7.68 -5.75
CA ASN A 61 11.38 -7.02 -7.02
C ASN A 61 12.83 -6.53 -7.00
N ASP A 62 13.75 -7.46 -7.14
CA ASP A 62 15.19 -7.21 -7.28
C ASP A 62 15.52 -6.47 -8.59
N ASN A 63 14.52 -6.15 -9.43
CA ASN A 63 14.66 -5.31 -10.63
C ASN A 63 15.01 -3.83 -10.35
N SER A 64 15.23 -3.44 -9.09
CA SER A 64 15.82 -2.13 -8.76
C SER A 64 17.26 -1.95 -9.29
N LYS A 65 17.89 -2.95 -9.93
CA LYS A 65 19.31 -2.88 -10.33
C LYS A 65 19.58 -2.52 -11.79
N ASN A 66 18.57 -2.42 -12.65
CA ASN A 66 18.79 -2.12 -14.08
C ASN A 66 18.10 -0.85 -14.60
N ALA A 67 17.33 -0.14 -13.77
CA ALA A 67 17.01 1.25 -14.07
C ALA A 67 18.26 2.08 -13.77
N THR A 68 19.09 2.32 -14.79
CA THR A 68 19.27 3.70 -15.24
C THR A 68 19.01 4.79 -14.21
N PRO A 69 19.79 5.00 -13.12
CA PRO A 69 19.52 6.14 -12.26
C PRO A 69 19.85 7.37 -13.10
N TYR A 70 18.83 8.15 -13.46
CA TYR A 70 19.08 9.56 -13.73
C TYR A 70 19.83 10.07 -12.51
N SER A 71 21.01 10.64 -12.75
CA SER A 71 21.80 11.20 -11.65
C SER A 71 20.98 12.26 -10.94
N ASP A 72 21.10 12.37 -9.62
CA ASP A 72 20.36 13.36 -8.83
C ASP A 72 20.57 14.79 -9.39
N GLU A 73 21.73 15.04 -10.03
CA GLU A 73 22.11 16.27 -10.72
C GLU A 73 21.26 16.57 -11.98
N GLU A 74 20.87 15.54 -12.74
CA GLU A 74 20.07 15.69 -13.96
C GLU A 74 18.61 16.03 -13.61
N ILE A 75 18.10 15.43 -12.53
CA ILE A 75 16.74 15.72 -12.03
C ILE A 75 16.67 17.12 -11.37
N GLU A 76 17.75 17.57 -10.73
CA GLU A 76 17.82 18.92 -10.17
C GLU A 76 17.83 19.98 -11.28
N SER A 77 18.50 19.71 -12.41
CA SER A 77 18.50 20.61 -13.58
C SER A 77 17.13 20.75 -14.27
N LEU A 78 16.28 19.71 -14.18
CA LEU A 78 14.91 19.76 -14.71
C LEU A 78 13.94 20.56 -13.82
N LEU A 79 14.30 20.77 -12.55
CA LEU A 79 13.49 21.52 -11.58
C LEU A 79 13.92 22.99 -11.43
N ASP A 80 15.09 23.37 -11.97
CA ASP A 80 15.66 24.71 -11.81
C ASP A 80 15.31 25.70 -12.95
N ASP A 81 14.71 25.26 -14.06
CA ASP A 81 14.52 26.12 -15.24
C ASP A 81 13.17 26.85 -15.31
N GLU A 82 12.17 26.48 -14.49
CA GLU A 82 10.94 27.26 -14.37
C GLU A 82 10.59 27.49 -12.90
N THR A 83 11.17 28.54 -12.31
CA THR A 83 10.51 29.26 -11.21
C THR A 83 9.17 29.78 -11.75
N PHE A 84 8.15 28.93 -11.67
CA PHE A 84 6.77 29.31 -11.92
C PHE A 84 6.42 30.34 -10.85
N ASP A 85 6.35 31.61 -11.25
CA ASP A 85 5.97 32.73 -10.39
C ASP A 85 4.47 32.60 -10.10
N TYR A 86 4.12 31.63 -9.26
CA TYR A 86 2.78 31.50 -8.73
C TYR A 86 2.52 32.78 -7.94
N PRO A 87 1.47 33.55 -8.26
CA PRO A 87 1.11 34.71 -7.47
C PRO A 87 0.72 34.23 -6.07
N TYR A 88 1.71 34.22 -5.17
CA TYR A 88 1.49 34.06 -3.75
C TYR A 88 0.80 35.35 -3.30
N ASP A 89 -0.52 35.34 -3.29
CA ASP A 89 -1.28 36.27 -2.50
C ASP A 89 -0.88 36.01 -1.03
N ASP A 90 -0.12 36.94 -0.45
CA ASP A 90 0.31 36.97 0.94
C ASP A 90 -0.92 36.99 1.87
N ASP A 91 -1.57 35.85 2.08
CA ASP A 91 -2.45 35.63 3.22
C ASP A 91 -1.55 35.39 4.44
N PRO A 92 -1.48 36.32 5.41
CA PRO A 92 -0.63 36.19 6.59
C PRO A 92 -1.00 34.99 7.49
N ASN A 93 -2.14 34.32 7.23
CA ASN A 93 -2.53 33.10 7.94
C ASN A 93 -2.17 31.81 7.19
N GLY A 94 -1.65 31.88 5.95
CA GLY A 94 -1.18 30.72 5.17
C GLY A 94 -2.22 29.64 4.90
N LEU A 95 -3.49 29.90 5.21
CA LEU A 95 -4.61 29.01 4.99
C LEU A 95 -5.15 29.35 3.60
N TRP A 96 -4.48 28.81 2.58
CA TRP A 96 -5.10 28.64 1.26
C TRP A 96 -6.51 28.12 1.52
N SER A 97 -7.54 28.89 1.18
CA SER A 97 -8.90 28.41 1.36
C SER A 97 -9.01 27.08 0.63
N ASP A 98 -9.43 26.02 1.32
CA ASP A 98 -9.56 24.63 0.82
C ASP A 98 -10.31 24.52 -0.53
N GLU A 99 -10.94 25.60 -0.98
CA GLU A 99 -11.67 25.77 -2.23
C GLU A 99 -10.71 25.98 -3.42
N HIS A 100 -9.71 26.85 -3.32
CA HIS A 100 -8.79 27.15 -4.44
C HIS A 100 -7.83 25.99 -4.75
N ARG A 101 -7.43 25.21 -3.74
CA ARG A 101 -6.67 23.97 -3.97
C ARG A 101 -7.51 22.92 -4.68
N ARG A 102 -8.84 22.96 -4.61
CA ARG A 102 -9.69 21.87 -5.12
C ARG A 102 -9.71 21.85 -6.64
N ASP A 103 -9.79 23.02 -7.27
CA ASP A 103 -9.93 23.17 -8.72
C ASP A 103 -8.71 22.65 -9.50
N PHE A 104 -7.51 22.70 -8.92
CA PHE A 104 -6.28 22.24 -9.59
C PHE A 104 -6.13 20.71 -9.62
N TYR A 105 -6.79 19.99 -8.71
CA TYR A 105 -6.70 18.53 -8.62
C TYR A 105 -7.95 17.80 -9.13
N GLU A 106 -8.94 18.52 -9.65
CA GLU A 106 -10.14 17.90 -10.23
C GLU A 106 -9.85 17.15 -11.54
N ASP A 107 -8.73 17.45 -12.20
CA ASP A 107 -8.39 16.87 -13.50
C ASP A 107 -7.62 15.54 -13.43
N LEU A 108 -7.05 15.18 -12.28
CA LEU A 108 -6.32 13.91 -12.16
C LEU A 108 -7.26 12.75 -11.83
N ASP A 109 -7.43 11.83 -12.78
CA ASP A 109 -8.22 10.61 -12.57
C ASP A 109 -7.34 9.40 -12.18
N GLU A 110 -7.97 8.39 -11.60
CA GLU A 110 -7.35 7.10 -11.32
C GLU A 110 -6.81 6.43 -12.60
N SER A 111 -7.45 6.70 -13.75
CA SER A 111 -7.07 6.12 -15.04
C SER A 111 -5.76 6.65 -15.63
N ASP A 112 -5.32 7.83 -15.20
CA ASP A 112 -4.04 8.44 -15.61
C ASP A 112 -2.84 7.84 -14.86
N LEU A 113 -3.10 7.03 -13.83
CA LEU A 113 -2.08 6.51 -12.92
C LEU A 113 -1.79 5.02 -13.19
N ILE A 114 -0.53 4.71 -13.47
CA ILE A 114 -0.10 3.35 -13.79
C ILE A 114 0.39 2.66 -12.51
N VAL A 115 -0.38 1.69 -12.03
CA VAL A 115 0.00 0.86 -10.87
C VAL A 115 1.30 0.11 -11.18
N GLY A 116 2.26 0.20 -10.26
CA GLY A 116 3.59 -0.39 -10.41
C GLY A 116 4.67 0.61 -10.82
N ASN A 117 4.30 1.73 -11.45
CA ASN A 117 5.24 2.79 -11.80
C ASN A 117 5.79 3.50 -10.56
N ARG A 118 6.95 4.12 -10.75
CA ARG A 118 7.62 4.93 -9.72
C ARG A 118 7.34 6.40 -9.99
N TYR A 119 6.94 7.11 -8.94
CA TYR A 119 6.63 8.52 -9.02
C TYR A 119 7.50 9.30 -8.04
N LYS A 120 7.94 10.49 -8.46
CA LYS A 120 8.55 11.49 -7.58
C LYS A 120 7.49 12.52 -7.25
N LEU A 121 7.35 12.83 -5.96
CA LEU A 121 6.34 13.77 -5.46
C LEU A 121 6.93 14.80 -4.52
N LEU A 122 6.46 16.03 -4.67
CA LEU A 122 6.60 17.11 -3.70
C LEU A 122 5.35 17.09 -2.81
N TYR A 123 5.48 16.60 -1.57
CA TYR A 123 4.34 16.35 -0.69
C TYR A 123 4.36 17.18 0.57
N THR A 124 3.25 17.86 0.83
CA THR A 124 3.05 18.71 2.01
C THR A 124 2.19 17.99 3.03
N ASP A 125 2.77 17.75 4.21
CA ASP A 125 2.08 17.07 5.29
C ASP A 125 1.07 17.97 6.02
N TYR A 126 0.38 17.39 7.01
CA TYR A 126 -0.62 18.12 7.80
C TYR A 126 -0.04 19.31 8.59
N TYR A 127 1.26 19.30 8.89
CA TYR A 127 1.95 20.37 9.60
C TYR A 127 2.50 21.43 8.64
N GLY A 128 2.25 21.31 7.33
CA GLY A 128 2.76 22.22 6.32
C GLY A 128 4.22 21.93 5.92
N ASN A 129 4.80 20.79 6.32
CA ASN A 129 6.16 20.47 5.91
C ASN A 129 6.13 19.79 4.53
N THR A 130 6.75 20.45 3.56
CA THR A 130 6.95 19.93 2.22
C THR A 130 8.17 19.01 2.16
N THR A 131 8.02 17.85 1.54
CA THR A 131 9.09 16.85 1.40
C THR A 131 9.07 16.22 0.01
N LYS A 132 10.24 16.16 -0.64
CA LYS A 132 10.43 15.37 -1.88
C LYS A 132 10.51 13.89 -1.53
N ARG A 133 9.74 13.05 -2.22
CA ARG A 133 9.70 11.60 -1.97
C ARG A 133 9.60 10.83 -3.27
N ASN A 134 10.17 9.63 -3.27
CA ASN A 134 9.93 8.64 -4.31
C ASN A 134 8.98 7.58 -3.76
N ILE A 135 8.01 7.19 -4.59
CA ILE A 135 7.03 6.16 -4.27
C ILE A 135 6.89 5.16 -5.41
N VAL A 136 6.51 3.94 -5.07
CA VAL A 136 6.03 2.95 -6.05
C VAL A 136 4.54 2.78 -5.86
N LEU A 137 3.75 3.22 -6.85
CA LEU A 137 2.29 3.21 -6.75
C LEU A 137 1.76 1.77 -6.69
N LYS A 138 0.88 1.49 -5.72
CA LYS A 138 0.26 0.17 -5.53
C LYS A 138 -1.24 0.18 -5.80
N SER A 139 -1.91 1.27 -5.49
CA SER A 139 -3.31 1.49 -5.87
C SER A 139 -3.62 2.97 -5.81
N ALA A 140 -4.50 3.45 -6.67
CA ALA A 140 -5.18 4.73 -6.54
C ALA A 140 -6.67 4.44 -6.30
N SER A 141 -7.33 5.24 -5.46
CA SER A 141 -8.76 5.05 -5.17
C SER A 141 -9.35 6.28 -4.53
N HIS A 142 -10.62 6.54 -4.80
CA HIS A 142 -11.38 7.59 -4.13
C HIS A 142 -11.82 7.16 -2.72
N ASN A 143 -11.67 8.05 -1.75
CA ASN A 143 -12.17 7.82 -0.39
C ASN A 143 -13.68 8.15 -0.28
N LYS A 144 -14.28 7.96 0.91
CA LYS A 144 -15.72 8.24 1.14
C LYS A 144 -16.13 9.72 0.95
N ARG A 145 -15.16 10.64 0.94
CA ARG A 145 -15.36 12.08 0.71
C ARG A 145 -15.13 12.47 -0.74
N GLY A 146 -14.75 11.51 -1.60
CA GLY A 146 -14.40 11.77 -2.99
C GLY A 146 -12.97 12.30 -3.18
N ASP A 147 -12.09 12.32 -2.17
CA ASP A 147 -10.69 12.67 -2.43
C ASP A 147 -9.96 11.45 -3.04
N LEU A 148 -9.18 11.65 -4.10
CA LEU A 148 -8.26 10.64 -4.64
C LEU A 148 -7.10 10.39 -3.67
N VAL A 149 -6.90 9.13 -3.30
CA VAL A 149 -5.88 8.66 -2.38
C VAL A 149 -5.01 7.61 -3.04
N LEU A 150 -3.71 7.88 -3.08
CA LEU A 150 -2.69 6.98 -3.57
C LEU A 150 -2.17 6.12 -2.43
N ARG A 151 -2.20 4.80 -2.58
CA ARG A 151 -1.51 3.87 -1.69
C ARG A 151 -0.24 3.41 -2.39
N ALA A 152 0.90 3.64 -1.75
CA ALA A 152 2.19 3.42 -2.38
C ALA A 152 3.25 2.99 -1.36
N TRP A 153 4.28 2.29 -1.85
CA TRP A 153 5.48 2.04 -1.06
C TRP A 153 6.34 3.30 -1.07
N CYS A 154 6.65 3.86 0.10
CA CYS A 154 7.46 5.07 0.22
C CYS A 154 8.93 4.71 0.46
N GLU A 155 9.81 5.05 -0.48
CA GLU A 155 11.23 4.67 -0.42
C GLU A 155 11.95 5.37 0.74
N LEU A 156 11.64 6.65 0.98
CA LEU A 156 12.21 7.42 2.08
C LEU A 156 11.93 6.80 3.46
N ARG A 157 10.80 6.13 3.62
CA ARG A 157 10.37 5.53 4.89
C ARG A 157 10.53 4.01 4.93
N GLY A 158 10.74 3.36 3.78
CA GLY A 158 10.77 1.90 3.65
C GLY A 158 9.48 1.23 4.11
N ASP A 159 8.31 1.85 3.87
CA ASP A 159 7.01 1.36 4.35
C ASP A 159 5.85 1.80 3.43
N MET A 160 4.72 1.09 3.51
CA MET A 160 3.48 1.42 2.82
C MET A 160 2.83 2.67 3.43
N ARG A 161 2.51 3.65 2.58
CA ARG A 161 1.86 4.91 2.98
C ARG A 161 0.70 5.27 2.06
N SER A 162 -0.14 6.16 2.55
CA SER A 162 -1.25 6.74 1.80
C SER A 162 -1.02 8.23 1.63
N PHE A 163 -1.10 8.70 0.39
CA PHE A 163 -0.90 10.09 -0.02
C PHE A 163 -2.22 10.61 -0.60
N LYS A 164 -2.69 11.75 -0.14
CA LYS A 164 -3.87 12.41 -0.72
C LYS A 164 -3.37 13.28 -1.87
N VAL A 165 -3.97 13.17 -3.05
CA VAL A 165 -3.52 13.92 -4.23
C VAL A 165 -3.54 15.43 -3.98
N ARG A 166 -4.57 15.93 -3.28
CA ARG A 166 -4.66 17.35 -2.87
C ARG A 166 -3.49 17.92 -2.04
N ASN A 167 -2.66 17.04 -1.47
CA ASN A 167 -1.48 17.39 -0.66
C ASN A 167 -0.17 17.22 -1.46
N ILE A 168 -0.26 16.77 -2.71
CA ILE A 168 0.87 16.65 -3.63
C ILE A 168 0.92 17.95 -4.43
N GLU A 169 2.01 18.70 -4.29
CA GLU A 169 2.21 19.96 -5.02
C GLU A 169 2.69 19.70 -6.45
N GLU A 170 3.55 18.70 -6.61
CA GLU A 170 4.06 18.25 -7.92
C GLU A 170 4.19 16.73 -7.93
N MET A 171 3.87 16.10 -9.07
CA MET A 171 4.07 14.68 -9.29
C MET A 171 4.62 14.38 -10.67
N ILE A 172 5.72 13.63 -10.73
CA ILE A 172 6.39 13.24 -11.97
C ILE A 172 6.43 11.72 -12.06
N ASP A 173 6.04 11.15 -13.20
CA ASP A 173 6.27 9.74 -13.50
C ASP A 173 7.75 9.55 -13.89
N LEU A 174 8.48 8.73 -13.13
CA LEU A 174 9.90 8.51 -13.36
C LEU A 174 10.20 7.56 -14.53
N GLU A 175 9.20 6.81 -15.01
CA GLU A 175 9.35 5.92 -16.16
C GLU A 175 9.21 6.72 -17.48
N THR A 176 8.31 7.71 -17.52
CA THR A 176 8.08 8.54 -18.73
C THR A 176 8.75 9.90 -18.68
N GLY A 177 9.02 10.43 -17.47
CA GLY A 177 9.50 11.80 -17.26
C GLY A 177 8.40 12.86 -17.35
N GLU A 178 7.14 12.46 -17.50
CA GLU A 178 6.01 13.40 -17.65
C GLU A 178 5.53 13.94 -16.30
N LEU A 179 5.19 15.23 -16.28
CA LEU A 179 4.50 15.85 -15.16
C LEU A 179 3.03 15.42 -15.18
N VAL A 180 2.58 14.89 -14.06
CA VAL A 180 1.22 14.35 -13.88
C VAL A 180 0.33 15.34 -13.12
N VAL A 181 0.91 16.08 -12.17
CA VAL A 181 0.28 17.12 -11.34
C VAL A 181 1.28 18.23 -11.08
#